data_AF-A0A368VXF7-F1
#
_entry.id   AF-A0A368VXF7-F1
#
_cell.length_a   1.000
_cell.length_b   1.000
_cell.length_c   1.000
_cell.angle_alpha   90.00
_cell.angle_beta   90.00
_cell.angle_gamma   90.00
#
_symmetry.space_group_name_H-M   'P 1'
#
loop_
_entity.id
_entity.type
_entity.pdbx_description
1 polymer ?
#
loop_
_entity_poly.entity_id
_entity_poly.type
_entity_poly.pdbx_seq_one_letter_code
_entity_poly.pdbx_strand_id
1 'polypeptide(L)'
;MVAIIYSILWILVAVKLADRKWQRYYPTMLFAAIGNLLYELICYEYQLWQMEPNGLPLALIPMLLLIMIGMPILTWVYLSWYPTGRGLLARAGYILLFTAIFVLLEYISVKCGSITYHNGWNLLWSLFFDIVMFIILRIHYRKPLIALILSLFYIGFLIIWFDVPFEKMK
;
A
#
# COMPACT_ATOMS: atom_id res chain seq x y z
N MET A 1 9.49 -15.59 2.08
CA MET A 1 10.85 -15.08 1.74
C MET A 1 10.77 -13.82 0.89
N VAL A 2 9.87 -13.75 -0.10
CA VAL A 2 9.69 -12.56 -0.96
C VAL A 2 9.49 -11.26 -0.16
N ALA A 3 8.66 -11.27 0.89
CA ALA A 3 8.44 -10.09 1.74
C ALA A 3 9.74 -9.54 2.40
N ILE A 4 10.67 -10.42 2.81
CA ILE A 4 11.97 -10.02 3.35
C ILE A 4 12.81 -9.34 2.26
N ILE A 5 12.86 -9.96 1.08
CA ILE A 5 13.60 -9.42 -0.07
C ILE A 5 13.08 -8.03 -0.41
N TYR A 6 11.76 -7.86 -0.51
CA TYR A 6 11.15 -6.56 -0.80
C TYR A 6 11.41 -5.53 0.30
N SER A 7 11.36 -5.93 1.57
CA SER A 7 11.70 -5.04 2.69
C SER A 7 13.13 -4.54 2.59
N ILE A 8 14.10 -5.42 2.30
CA ILE A 8 15.50 -5.07 2.11
C ILE A 8 15.65 -4.14 0.90
N LEU A 9 15.02 -4.47 -0.23
CA LEU A 9 15.08 -3.64 -1.45
C LEU A 9 14.54 -2.24 -1.21
N TRP A 10 13.40 -2.11 -0.53
CA TRP A 10 12.82 -0.79 -0.20
C TRP A 10 13.73 0.00 0.74
N ILE A 11 14.33 -0.64 1.75
CA ILE A 11 15.32 0.01 2.62
C ILE A 11 16.51 0.52 1.81
N LEU A 12 17.08 -0.30 0.92
CA LEU A 12 18.22 0.10 0.08
C LEU A 12 17.85 1.26 -0.85
N VAL A 13 16.67 1.21 -1.48
CA VAL A 13 16.14 2.29 -2.31
C VAL A 13 16.00 3.57 -1.49
N ALA A 14 15.46 3.50 -0.27
CA ALA A 14 15.31 4.67 0.59
C ALA A 14 16.66 5.23 1.08
N VAL A 15 17.61 4.36 1.44
CA VAL A 15 18.98 4.77 1.80
C VAL A 15 19.68 5.48 0.64
N LYS A 16 19.42 5.09 -0.61
CA LYS A 16 20.04 5.71 -1.78
C LYS A 16 19.31 6.95 -2.27
N LEU A 17 17.97 6.92 -2.30
CA LEU A 17 17.16 7.88 -3.04
C LEU A 17 16.28 8.75 -2.15
N ALA A 18 15.76 8.26 -1.02
CA ALA A 18 14.80 9.03 -0.25
C ALA A 18 15.42 10.29 0.37
N ASP A 19 14.58 11.30 0.62
CA ASP A 19 15.01 12.55 1.22
C ASP A 19 15.29 12.38 2.72
N ARG A 20 16.48 12.81 3.15
CA ARG A 20 16.98 12.64 4.53
C ARG A 20 16.16 13.40 5.58
N LYS A 21 15.38 14.41 5.20
CA LYS A 21 14.43 15.09 6.11
C LYS A 21 13.15 14.27 6.30
N TRP A 22 13.29 13.01 6.73
CA TRP A 22 12.22 12.02 6.77
C TRP A 22 11.03 12.42 7.66
N GLN A 23 11.27 13.25 8.69
CA GLN A 23 10.26 13.67 9.66
C GLN A 23 9.06 14.36 9.01
N ARG A 24 9.26 15.07 7.88
CA ARG A 24 8.17 15.72 7.17
C ARG A 24 7.19 14.75 6.52
N TYR A 25 7.65 13.55 6.17
CA TYR A 25 6.82 12.50 5.56
C TYR A 25 6.22 11.57 6.60
N TYR A 26 6.78 11.53 7.81
CA TYR A 26 6.41 10.58 8.86
C TYR A 26 4.90 10.49 9.12
N PRO A 27 4.11 11.58 9.18
CA PRO A 27 2.66 11.47 9.35
C PRO A 27 1.98 10.69 8.21
N THR A 28 2.47 10.83 6.97
CA THR A 28 1.90 10.12 5.81
C THR A 28 2.41 8.68 5.73
N MET A 29 3.65 8.42 6.18
CA MET A 29 4.18 7.07 6.32
C MET A 29 3.36 6.25 7.32
N LEU A 30 3.03 6.85 8.49
CA LEU A 30 2.16 6.23 9.48
C LEU A 30 0.74 6.04 8.95
N PHE A 31 0.19 7.03 8.27
CA PHE A 31 -1.12 6.93 7.63
C PHE A 31 -1.18 5.75 6.65
N ALA A 32 -0.14 5.53 5.84
CA ALA A 32 -0.07 4.38 4.93
C ALA A 32 -0.04 3.03 5.68
N ALA A 33 0.75 2.93 6.75
CA ALA A 33 0.81 1.75 7.60
C ALA A 33 -0.54 1.47 8.29
N ILE A 34 -1.17 2.51 8.85
CA ILE A 34 -2.48 2.41 9.50
C ILE A 34 -3.54 1.98 8.47
N GLY A 35 -3.50 2.50 7.24
CA GLY A 35 -4.41 2.07 6.17
C GLY A 35 -4.31 0.56 5.90
N ASN A 36 -3.09 0.02 5.82
CA ASN A 36 -2.90 -1.43 5.66
C ASN A 36 -3.31 -2.22 6.91
N LEU A 37 -3.07 -1.69 8.11
CA LEU A 37 -3.53 -2.33 9.35
C LEU A 37 -5.07 -2.37 9.42
N LEU A 38 -5.74 -1.29 9.03
CA LEU A 38 -7.19 -1.21 8.96
C LEU A 38 -7.75 -2.24 7.97
N TYR A 39 -7.08 -2.47 6.84
CA TYR A 39 -7.45 -3.53 5.91
C TYR A 39 -7.44 -4.91 6.59
N GLU A 40 -6.37 -5.26 7.30
CA GLU A 40 -6.27 -6.55 8.02
C GLU A 40 -7.35 -6.70 9.11
N LEU A 41 -7.76 -5.60 9.74
CA LEU A 41 -8.81 -5.60 10.77
C LEU A 41 -10.22 -5.69 10.17
N ILE A 42 -10.50 -4.90 9.14
CA ILE A 42 -11.83 -4.83 8.49
C ILE A 42 -12.12 -6.13 7.73
N CYS A 43 -11.11 -6.69 7.06
CA CYS A 43 -11.23 -7.89 6.26
C CYS A 43 -10.83 -9.15 7.03
N TYR A 44 -10.82 -9.10 8.37
CA TYR A 44 -10.52 -10.27 9.20
C TYR A 44 -11.51 -11.39 8.90
N GLU A 45 -10.99 -12.61 8.66
CA GLU A 45 -11.75 -13.79 8.18
C GLU A 45 -12.55 -13.58 6.87
N TYR A 46 -12.23 -12.52 6.12
CA TYR A 46 -12.80 -12.20 4.81
C TYR A 46 -11.77 -11.43 3.95
N GLN A 47 -10.54 -11.95 3.88
CA GLN A 47 -9.46 -11.28 3.15
C GLN A 47 -9.83 -11.15 1.66
N LEU A 48 -9.55 -10.01 1.05
CA LEU A 48 -9.63 -9.83 -0.40
C LEU A 48 -8.34 -10.33 -1.06
N TRP A 49 -7.21 -10.06 -0.42
CA TRP A 49 -5.90 -10.62 -0.71
C TRP A 49 -5.17 -10.88 0.62
N GLN A 50 -4.27 -11.86 0.64
CA GLN A 50 -3.50 -12.17 1.83
C GLN A 50 -2.03 -12.44 1.52
N MET A 51 -1.17 -12.07 2.46
CA MET A 51 0.26 -12.41 2.43
C MET A 51 0.47 -13.81 2.98
N GLU A 52 1.04 -14.68 2.14
CA GLU A 52 1.39 -16.03 2.55
C GLU A 52 2.77 -16.06 3.24
N PRO A 53 3.01 -16.95 4.22
CA PRO A 53 4.30 -17.09 4.89
C PRO A 53 5.47 -17.26 3.92
N ASN A 54 5.24 -17.99 2.82
CA ASN A 54 6.20 -18.17 1.74
C ASN A 54 7.57 -18.65 2.26
N GLY A 55 7.58 -19.74 3.03
CA GLY A 55 8.79 -20.29 3.66
C GLY A 55 9.23 -19.61 4.96
N LEU A 56 8.41 -18.71 5.52
CA LEU A 56 8.60 -18.15 6.86
C LEU A 56 7.81 -18.95 7.90
N PRO A 57 8.29 -19.02 9.16
CA PRO A 57 7.69 -19.87 10.19
C PRO A 57 6.32 -19.36 10.67
N LEU A 58 6.01 -18.07 10.45
CA LEU A 58 4.77 -17.44 10.91
C LEU A 58 4.16 -16.62 9.77
N ALA A 59 2.86 -16.81 9.51
CA ALA A 59 2.07 -16.03 8.55
C ALA A 59 2.04 -14.54 8.86
N LEU A 60 2.22 -14.18 10.13
CA LEU A 60 2.24 -12.79 10.60
C LEU A 60 3.47 -12.00 10.10
N ILE A 61 4.61 -12.66 9.87
CA ILE A 61 5.86 -11.98 9.49
C ILE A 61 5.73 -11.19 8.19
N PRO A 62 5.32 -11.78 7.04
CA PRO A 62 5.22 -11.03 5.78
C PRO A 62 4.21 -9.87 5.87
N MET A 63 3.11 -10.06 6.60
CA MET A 63 2.12 -9.02 6.88
C MET A 63 2.74 -7.84 7.64
N LEU A 64 3.43 -8.10 8.77
CA LEU A 64 4.10 -7.06 9.55
C LEU A 64 5.22 -6.36 8.78
N LEU A 65 5.96 -7.09 7.95
CA LEU A 65 6.98 -6.49 7.09
C LEU A 65 6.37 -5.51 6.09
N LEU A 66 5.23 -5.85 5.47
CA LEU A 66 4.52 -4.91 4.61
C LEU A 66 4.04 -3.68 5.40
N ILE A 67 3.36 -3.87 6.52
CA ILE A 67 2.74 -2.77 7.29
C ILE A 67 3.81 -1.85 7.91
N MET A 68 4.85 -2.41 8.52
CA MET A 68 5.84 -1.63 9.30
C MET A 68 7.01 -1.14 8.46
N ILE A 69 7.34 -1.80 7.34
CA ILE A 69 8.49 -1.46 6.51
C ILE A 69 8.04 -1.06 5.11
N GLY A 70 7.33 -1.94 4.41
CA GLY A 70 6.91 -1.73 3.02
C GLY A 70 6.15 -0.42 2.82
N MET A 71 5.01 -0.26 3.52
CA MET A 71 4.11 0.88 3.36
C MET A 71 4.76 2.22 3.78
N PRO A 72 5.42 2.33 4.96
CA PRO A 72 6.13 3.54 5.34
C PRO A 72 7.25 3.93 4.38
N ILE A 73 8.13 2.98 4.03
CA ILE A 73 9.33 3.28 3.25
C ILE A 73 8.97 3.60 1.81
N LEU A 74 8.04 2.85 1.20
CA LEU A 74 7.48 3.19 -0.10
C LEU A 74 6.94 4.61 -0.11
N THR A 75 6.10 4.95 0.86
CA THR A 75 5.46 6.26 0.96
C THR A 75 6.50 7.37 1.06
N TRP A 76 7.54 7.16 1.86
CA TRP A 76 8.66 8.08 1.97
C TRP A 76 9.40 8.27 0.64
N VAL A 77 9.76 7.20 -0.05
CA VAL A 77 10.44 7.25 -1.36
C VAL A 77 9.57 7.97 -2.40
N TYR A 78 8.29 7.60 -2.50
CA TYR A 78 7.31 8.21 -3.40
C TYR A 78 7.18 9.72 -3.16
N LEU A 79 7.00 10.15 -1.91
CA LEU A 79 6.83 11.56 -1.59
C LEU A 79 8.12 12.36 -1.76
N SER A 80 9.29 11.74 -1.56
CA SER A 80 10.59 12.39 -1.72
C SER A 80 10.83 12.90 -3.15
N TRP A 81 10.33 12.17 -4.15
CA TRP A 81 10.56 12.48 -5.57
C TRP A 81 9.29 12.92 -6.31
N TYR A 82 8.19 13.12 -5.59
CA TYR A 82 6.94 13.54 -6.21
C TYR A 82 7.11 14.90 -6.94
N PRO A 83 6.77 15.01 -8.23
CA PRO A 83 7.11 16.16 -9.08
C PRO A 83 6.17 17.36 -8.84
N THR A 84 6.22 17.92 -7.63
CA THR A 84 5.33 19.01 -7.16
C THR A 84 5.42 20.26 -8.04
N GLY A 85 6.59 20.59 -8.57
CA GLY A 85 6.79 21.76 -9.44
C GLY A 85 6.51 21.52 -10.94
N ARG A 86 6.15 20.30 -11.36
CA ARG A 86 5.89 19.98 -12.76
C ARG A 86 4.39 19.99 -13.08
N GLY A 87 4.06 20.01 -14.37
CA GLY A 87 2.68 19.99 -14.88
C GLY A 87 1.91 18.71 -14.51
N LEU A 88 0.59 18.73 -14.74
CA LEU A 88 -0.32 17.64 -14.37
C LEU A 88 0.09 16.29 -14.99
N LEU A 89 0.52 16.28 -16.26
CA LEU A 89 0.97 15.07 -16.96
C LEU A 89 2.17 14.40 -16.29
N ALA A 90 3.15 15.19 -15.83
CA ALA A 90 4.33 14.64 -15.14
C ALA A 90 3.95 14.04 -13.78
N ARG A 91 2.97 14.63 -13.08
CA ARG A 91 2.44 14.11 -11.82
C ARG A 91 1.65 12.81 -12.02
N ALA A 92 0.78 12.79 -13.03
CA ALA A 92 0.01 11.60 -13.40
C ALA A 92 0.94 10.46 -13.84
N GLY A 93 1.92 10.73 -14.71
CA GLY A 93 2.91 9.75 -15.12
C GLY A 93 3.73 9.19 -13.96
N TYR A 94 4.04 10.01 -12.95
CA TYR A 94 4.74 9.56 -11.75
C TYR A 94 3.89 8.63 -10.88
N ILE A 95 2.59 8.93 -10.72
CA ILE A 95 1.64 8.03 -10.04
C ILE A 95 1.52 6.71 -10.79
N LEU A 96 1.35 6.75 -12.11
CA LEU A 96 1.26 5.54 -12.94
C LEU A 96 2.54 4.71 -12.91
N LEU A 97 3.72 5.34 -12.86
CA LEU A 97 4.99 4.64 -12.69
C LEU A 97 5.04 3.85 -11.38
N PHE A 98 4.69 4.50 -10.26
CA PHE A 98 4.68 3.84 -8.95
C PHE A 98 3.63 2.73 -8.88
N THR A 99 2.46 2.97 -9.46
CA THR A 99 1.40 1.97 -9.62
C THR A 99 1.92 0.77 -10.41
N ALA A 100 2.57 0.98 -11.55
CA ALA A 100 3.11 -0.10 -12.38
C ALA A 100 4.20 -0.91 -11.65
N ILE A 101 5.06 -0.25 -10.87
CA ILE A 101 6.04 -0.94 -10.02
C ILE A 101 5.33 -1.82 -9.00
N PHE A 102 4.30 -1.30 -8.32
CA PHE A 102 3.57 -2.04 -7.29
C PHE A 102 2.83 -3.25 -7.85
N VAL A 103 2.06 -3.06 -8.92
CA VAL A 103 1.36 -4.14 -9.62
C VAL A 103 2.33 -5.19 -10.15
N LEU A 104 3.53 -4.80 -10.62
CA LEU A 104 4.56 -5.75 -11.04
C LEU A 104 5.09 -6.58 -9.86
N LEU A 105 5.39 -5.94 -8.72
CA LEU A 105 5.84 -6.63 -7.51
C LEU A 105 4.77 -7.59 -6.99
N GLU A 106 3.50 -7.18 -7.04
CA GLU A 106 2.38 -8.01 -6.65
C GLU A 106 2.19 -9.19 -7.60
N TYR A 107 2.24 -8.97 -8.91
CA TYR A 107 2.17 -10.03 -9.91
C TYR A 107 3.27 -11.09 -9.67
N ILE A 108 4.50 -10.66 -9.43
CA ILE A 108 5.61 -11.56 -9.08
C ILE A 108 5.30 -12.29 -7.77
N SER A 109 4.78 -11.58 -6.76
CA SER A 109 4.42 -12.17 -5.46
C SER A 109 3.35 -13.25 -5.57
N VAL A 110 2.34 -13.04 -6.41
CA VAL A 110 1.31 -14.04 -6.70
C VAL A 110 1.91 -15.26 -7.39
N LYS A 111 2.77 -15.05 -8.40
CA LYS A 111 3.47 -16.16 -9.09
C LYS A 111 4.41 -16.93 -8.18
N CYS A 112 5.00 -16.29 -7.19
CA CYS A 112 5.84 -16.92 -6.17
C CYS A 112 5.04 -17.51 -4.99
N GLY A 113 3.70 -17.47 -5.01
CA GLY A 113 2.87 -17.97 -3.91
C GLY A 113 3.03 -17.18 -2.61
N SER A 114 3.46 -15.92 -2.68
CA SER A 114 3.61 -15.03 -1.53
C SER A 114 2.40 -14.14 -1.29
N ILE A 115 1.52 -14.00 -2.29
CA ILE A 115 0.22 -13.33 -2.19
C ILE A 115 -0.81 -14.23 -2.84
N THR A 116 -1.99 -14.37 -2.22
CA THR A 116 -3.14 -15.06 -2.78
C THR A 116 -4.37 -14.14 -2.81
N TYR A 117 -5.23 -14.33 -3.82
CA TYR A 117 -6.45 -13.56 -4.02
C TYR A 117 -7.68 -14.36 -3.62
N HIS A 118 -8.66 -13.67 -3.04
CA HIS A 118 -9.87 -14.22 -2.46
C HIS A 118 -11.05 -13.26 -2.70
N ASN A 119 -12.27 -13.73 -2.49
CA ASN A 119 -13.49 -12.89 -2.47
C ASN A 119 -13.63 -11.94 -3.68
N GLY A 120 -13.27 -12.41 -4.88
CA GLY A 120 -13.40 -11.64 -6.13
C GLY A 120 -12.29 -10.62 -6.41
N TRP A 121 -11.34 -10.44 -5.49
CA TRP A 121 -10.16 -9.60 -5.74
C TRP A 121 -9.26 -10.22 -6.81
N ASN A 122 -8.58 -9.37 -7.56
CA ASN A 122 -7.61 -9.78 -8.57
C ASN A 122 -6.65 -8.61 -8.86
N LEU A 123 -5.66 -8.85 -9.71
CA LEU A 123 -4.62 -7.87 -10.03
C LEU A 123 -5.17 -6.55 -10.63
N LEU A 124 -6.32 -6.58 -11.31
CA LEU A 124 -6.96 -5.36 -11.84
C LEU A 124 -7.52 -4.48 -10.71
N TRP A 125 -8.07 -5.09 -9.67
CA TRP A 125 -8.50 -4.38 -8.47
C TRP A 125 -7.31 -3.78 -7.72
N SER A 126 -6.19 -4.50 -7.66
CA SER A 126 -4.94 -3.95 -7.10
C SER A 126 -4.44 -2.74 -7.91
N LEU A 127 -4.46 -2.82 -9.24
CA LEU A 127 -4.11 -1.69 -10.11
C LEU A 127 -4.96 -0.45 -9.79
N PHE A 128 -6.28 -0.60 -9.68
CA PHE A 128 -7.18 0.50 -9.36
C PHE A 128 -6.94 1.04 -7.94
N PHE A 129 -6.77 0.13 -6.97
CA PHE A 129 -6.46 0.48 -5.59
C PHE A 129 -5.17 1.29 -5.48
N ASP A 130 -4.10 0.87 -6.15
CA ASP A 130 -2.79 1.53 -6.10
C ASP A 130 -2.85 2.95 -6.66
N ILE A 131 -3.56 3.16 -7.77
CA ILE A 131 -3.75 4.51 -8.34
C ILE A 131 -4.40 5.43 -7.31
N VAL A 132 -5.51 4.98 -6.71
CA VAL A 132 -6.24 5.76 -5.71
C VAL A 132 -5.39 5.97 -4.46
N MET A 133 -4.69 4.93 -3.99
CA MET A 133 -3.78 4.99 -2.85
C MET A 133 -2.70 6.05 -3.06
N PHE A 134 -1.96 6.03 -4.17
CA PHE A 134 -0.89 7.01 -4.42
C PHE A 134 -1.42 8.45 -4.55
N ILE A 135 -2.63 8.64 -5.09
CA ILE A 135 -3.32 9.93 -5.10
C ILE A 135 -3.62 10.39 -3.66
N ILE A 136 -4.24 9.53 -2.85
CA ILE A 136 -4.60 9.84 -1.47
C ILE A 136 -3.36 10.11 -0.62
N LEU A 137 -2.29 9.31 -0.74
CA LEU A 137 -1.02 9.56 -0.03
C LEU A 137 -0.47 10.95 -0.36
N ARG A 138 -0.55 11.36 -1.63
CA ARG A 138 -0.13 12.71 -2.02
C ARG A 138 -1.02 13.79 -1.41
N ILE A 139 -2.33 13.57 -1.40
CA ILE A 139 -3.28 14.51 -0.78
C ILE A 139 -3.02 14.58 0.73
N HIS A 140 -2.80 13.44 1.39
CA HIS A 140 -2.57 13.36 2.84
C HIS A 140 -1.34 14.18 3.24
N TYR A 141 -0.24 14.06 2.50
CA TYR A 141 0.97 14.85 2.72
C TYR A 141 0.73 16.38 2.68
N ARG A 142 -0.30 16.85 1.95
CA ARG A 142 -0.62 18.28 1.81
C ARG A 142 -1.79 18.73 2.68
N LYS A 143 -2.80 17.88 2.83
CA LYS A 143 -4.10 18.15 3.46
C LYS A 143 -4.60 16.86 4.14
N PRO A 144 -4.08 16.51 5.34
CA PRO A 144 -4.39 15.24 6.01
C PRO A 144 -5.89 14.99 6.21
N LEU A 145 -6.65 16.00 6.64
CA LEU A 145 -8.09 15.88 6.89
C LEU A 145 -8.88 15.52 5.63
N ILE A 146 -8.52 16.10 4.48
CA ILE A 146 -9.19 15.80 3.21
C ILE A 146 -8.89 14.37 2.79
N ALA A 147 -7.64 13.93 2.94
CA ALA A 147 -7.27 12.55 2.62
C ALA A 147 -8.01 11.54 3.51
N LEU A 148 -8.17 11.82 4.81
CA LEU A 148 -8.93 10.96 5.72
C LEU A 148 -10.39 10.79 5.25
N ILE A 149 -11.05 11.89 4.88
CA ILE A 149 -12.42 11.84 4.37
C ILE A 149 -12.49 11.04 3.06
N LEU A 150 -11.57 11.30 2.12
CA LEU A 150 -11.53 10.56 0.84
C LEU A 150 -11.25 9.07 1.04
N SER A 151 -10.34 8.72 1.96
CA SER A 151 -10.08 7.33 2.34
C SER A 151 -11.31 6.66 2.92
N LEU A 152 -12.07 7.34 3.80
CA LEU A 152 -13.29 6.78 4.36
C LEU A 152 -14.32 6.47 3.28
N PHE A 153 -14.53 7.40 2.34
CA PHE A 153 -15.43 7.16 1.21
C PHE A 153 -14.96 5.99 0.33
N TYR A 154 -13.66 5.94 0.04
CA TYR A 154 -13.11 4.88 -0.82
C TYR A 154 -13.15 3.51 -0.17
N ILE A 155 -12.82 3.42 1.12
CA ILE A 155 -12.94 2.18 1.92
C ILE A 155 -14.41 1.76 2.00
N GLY A 156 -15.33 2.69 2.27
CA GLY A 156 -16.77 2.40 2.29
C GLY A 156 -17.28 1.85 0.95
N PHE A 157 -16.81 2.42 -0.17
CA PHE A 157 -17.10 1.90 -1.50
C PHE A 157 -16.61 0.45 -1.68
N LEU A 158 -15.36 0.15 -1.32
CA LEU A 158 -14.80 -1.20 -1.44
C LEU A 158 -15.54 -2.21 -0.56
N ILE A 159 -15.87 -1.85 0.67
CA ILE A 159 -16.65 -2.68 1.59
C ILE A 159 -17.99 -3.08 0.97
N ILE A 160 -18.72 -2.10 0.42
CA ILE A 160 -20.03 -2.36 -0.21
C ILE A 160 -19.85 -3.19 -1.49
N TRP A 161 -18.82 -2.90 -2.29
CA TRP A 161 -18.61 -3.59 -3.56
C TRP A 161 -18.26 -5.08 -3.39
N PHE A 162 -17.45 -5.40 -2.37
CA PHE A 162 -17.01 -6.76 -2.09
C PHE A 162 -17.84 -7.46 -1.00
N ASP A 163 -18.96 -6.87 -0.60
CA ASP A 163 -19.86 -7.42 0.43
C ASP A 163 -19.13 -7.82 1.73
N VAL A 164 -18.16 -6.99 2.17
CA VAL A 164 -17.31 -7.32 3.33
C VAL A 164 -18.16 -7.36 4.61
N PRO A 165 -18.22 -8.51 5.31
CA PRO A 165 -19.13 -8.69 6.44
C PRO A 165 -18.56 -8.07 7.72
N PHE A 166 -19.25 -7.06 8.25
CA PHE A 166 -18.89 -6.45 9.54
C PHE A 166 -19.11 -7.38 10.75
N GLU A 167 -19.93 -8.42 10.62
CA GLU A 167 -20.24 -9.35 11.72
C GLU A 167 -19.04 -10.19 12.16
N LYS A 168 -18.05 -10.33 11.27
CA LYS A 168 -16.79 -11.05 11.53
C LYS A 168 -15.74 -10.19 12.24
N MET A 169 -15.99 -8.89 12.41
CA MET A 169 -15.10 -7.97 13.15
C MET A 169 -15.27 -8.03 14.68
N LYS A 170 -15.86 -9.10 15.21
CA LYS A 170 -16.13 -9.28 16.65
C LYS A 170 -14.91 -9.76 17.42
#